data_AF-A0A7S2NHU5-F1
#
_entry.id   AF-A0A7S2NHU5-F1
#
_cell.length_a   1.000
_cell.length_b   1.000
_cell.length_c   1.000
_cell.angle_alpha   90.00
_cell.angle_beta   90.00
_cell.angle_gamma   90.00
#
_symmetry.space_group_name_H-M   'P 1'
#
loop_
_entity.id
_entity.type
_entity.pdbx_description
1 polymer ?
#
loop_
_entity_poly.entity_id
_entity_poly.type
_entity_poly.pdbx_seq_one_letter_code
_entity_poly.pdbx_strand_id
1 'polypeptide(L)'
;ACGGAFQAAFGRLFVAGGLGHQESPFLAEGLKSKWLVRTQALPQIHRQSLLDLTEGPCILLATFLGAADLCGMDATCRTVRELNRAHGGPWCVLGSQTFLGLELDGDGVFEPLEQTGDERIGATSRKQARVDWKGRFARFQAEVPTFREPFSGTEIMEVEQPDEIAYSRC
;
A
#
# COMPACT_ATOMS: atom_id res chain seq x y z
N ALA A 1 -5.96 22.61 -5.88
CA ALA A 1 -6.67 22.67 -4.59
C ALA A 1 -7.10 21.26 -4.19
N CYS A 2 -6.29 20.55 -3.38
CA CYS A 2 -6.55 19.16 -2.97
C CYS A 2 -6.71 18.99 -1.45
N GLY A 3 -6.69 20.07 -0.67
CA GLY A 3 -6.55 19.99 0.80
C GLY A 3 -7.74 19.39 1.55
N GLY A 4 -8.96 19.41 0.99
CA GLY A 4 -10.16 18.93 1.69
C GLY A 4 -10.35 17.41 1.69
N ALA A 5 -10.04 16.74 0.58
CA ALA A 5 -10.26 15.29 0.45
C ALA A 5 -9.23 14.45 1.24
N PHE A 6 -8.03 15.00 1.45
CA PHE A 6 -6.92 14.32 2.10
C PHE A 6 -7.14 14.12 3.61
N GLN A 7 -7.76 15.08 4.30
CA GLN A 7 -8.07 14.95 5.73
C GLN A 7 -9.11 13.86 6.03
N ALA A 8 -10.03 13.59 5.09
CA ALA A 8 -11.08 12.59 5.28
C ALA A 8 -10.57 11.14 5.20
N ALA A 9 -9.49 10.87 4.45
CA ALA A 9 -8.92 9.53 4.30
C ALA A 9 -8.09 9.12 5.53
N PHE A 10 -7.22 10.00 6.03
CA PHE A 10 -6.41 9.72 7.23
C PHE A 10 -7.24 9.68 8.52
N GLY A 11 -8.32 10.46 8.61
CA GLY A 11 -9.23 10.41 9.76
C GLY A 11 -9.95 9.07 9.94
N ARG A 12 -9.99 8.22 8.90
CA ARG A 12 -10.58 6.87 8.98
C ARG A 12 -9.57 5.78 9.37
N LEU A 13 -8.27 6.02 9.22
CA LEU A 13 -7.24 5.02 9.54
C LEU A 13 -7.06 4.80 11.06
N PHE A 14 -7.51 5.73 11.91
CA PHE A 14 -7.40 5.64 13.37
C PHE A 14 -8.69 5.23 14.11
N VAL A 15 -9.79 4.96 13.39
CA VAL A 15 -11.10 4.67 14.05
C VAL A 15 -11.46 3.17 14.05
N ALA A 16 -10.78 2.32 13.28
CA ALA A 16 -11.06 0.89 13.21
C ALA A 16 -10.19 0.07 14.19
N GLY A 17 -10.33 0.34 15.48
CA GLY A 17 -9.67 -0.40 16.57
C GLY A 17 -10.53 -0.49 17.83
N GLY A 18 -11.86 -0.51 17.67
CA GLY A 18 -12.81 -0.69 18.77
C GLY A 18 -13.18 -2.16 18.94
N LEU A 19 -12.28 -2.97 19.49
CA LEU A 19 -12.66 -4.27 20.02
C LEU A 19 -13.52 -4.03 21.28
N GLY A 20 -14.71 -4.62 21.27
CA GLY A 20 -15.79 -4.37 22.20
C GLY A 20 -15.38 -4.39 23.67
N HIS A 21 -15.59 -3.25 24.33
CA HIS A 21 -15.56 -3.18 25.78
C HIS A 21 -16.99 -3.43 26.28
N GLN A 22 -17.11 -4.56 26.98
CA GLN A 22 -18.27 -5.05 27.71
C GLN A 22 -18.83 -3.96 28.64
N GLU A 23 -20.09 -3.59 28.44
CA GLU A 23 -20.81 -2.64 29.30
C GLU A 23 -20.95 -3.21 30.72
N SER A 24 -20.32 -2.55 31.69
CA SER A 24 -20.64 -2.73 33.10
C SER A 24 -21.68 -1.68 33.54
N PRO A 25 -22.79 -2.07 34.17
CA PRO A 25 -23.75 -1.15 34.73
C PRO A 25 -23.25 -0.73 36.12
N PHE A 26 -22.48 0.36 36.18
CA PHE A 26 -22.12 0.97 37.47
C PHE A 26 -22.96 2.22 37.73
N LEU A 27 -23.62 2.17 38.87
CA LEU A 27 -24.63 3.05 39.42
C LEU A 27 -24.38 4.55 39.16
N ALA A 28 -25.36 5.16 38.50
CA ALA A 28 -25.60 6.58 38.59
C ALA A 28 -25.98 6.92 40.03
N GLU A 29 -25.22 7.80 40.69
CA GLU A 29 -25.76 8.84 41.56
C GLU A 29 -24.70 9.92 41.82
N GLY A 30 -25.10 11.17 41.55
CA GLY A 30 -24.69 12.32 42.35
C GLY A 30 -23.29 12.87 42.12
N LEU A 31 -23.14 13.76 41.12
CA LEU A 31 -22.29 14.95 41.24
C LEU A 31 -22.73 15.99 40.19
N LYS A 32 -23.61 16.90 40.62
CA LYS A 32 -23.96 18.13 39.90
C LYS A 32 -22.79 19.12 39.98
N SER A 33 -21.64 18.75 39.44
CA SER A 33 -20.51 19.67 39.30
C SER A 33 -20.76 20.51 38.05
N LYS A 34 -21.22 21.73 38.30
CA LYS A 34 -21.39 22.79 37.31
C LYS A 34 -20.00 23.19 36.81
N TRP A 35 -19.45 22.42 35.87
CA TRP A 35 -18.24 22.77 35.16
C TRP A 35 -18.54 24.04 34.35
N LEU A 36 -18.14 25.20 34.90
CA LEU A 36 -17.96 26.39 34.10
C LEU A 36 -16.81 26.08 33.14
N VAL A 37 -17.14 25.54 31.97
CA VAL A 37 -16.18 25.37 30.88
C VAL A 37 -15.78 26.76 30.45
N ARG A 38 -14.71 27.26 31.06
CA ARG A 38 -14.02 28.47 30.65
C ARG A 38 -13.42 28.12 29.28
N THR A 39 -14.13 28.48 28.21
CA THR A 39 -13.62 28.44 26.84
C THR A 39 -12.43 29.40 26.75
N GLN A 40 -11.27 28.93 27.21
CA GLN A 40 -10.01 29.55 26.87
C GLN A 40 -9.81 29.29 25.38
N ALA A 41 -9.59 30.36 24.61
CA ALA A 41 -9.23 30.27 23.21
C ALA A 41 -8.02 29.35 23.10
N LEU A 42 -8.23 28.14 22.55
CA LEU A 42 -7.14 27.21 22.28
C LEU A 42 -6.12 27.95 21.39
N PRO A 43 -4.82 27.87 21.70
CA PRO A 43 -3.79 28.43 20.83
C PRO A 43 -4.04 27.91 19.41
N GLN A 44 -4.02 28.81 18.43
CA GLN A 44 -4.21 28.44 17.03
C GLN A 44 -3.18 27.37 16.66
N ILE A 45 -3.60 26.11 16.69
CA ILE A 45 -2.79 24.99 16.23
C ILE A 45 -2.57 25.28 14.76
N HIS A 46 -1.33 25.65 14.43
CA HIS A 46 -0.91 25.88 13.07
C HIS A 46 -1.15 24.58 12.31
N ARG A 47 -2.21 24.54 11.49
CA ARG A 47 -2.56 23.37 10.68
C ARG A 47 -1.53 23.26 9.57
N GLN A 48 -0.40 22.64 9.87
CA GLN A 48 0.52 22.20 8.84
C GLN A 48 -0.23 21.19 7.98
N SER A 49 -0.36 21.51 6.69
CA SER A 49 -0.88 20.56 5.72
C SER A 49 0.13 19.41 5.64
N LEU A 50 -0.36 18.20 5.45
CA LEU A 50 0.54 17.07 5.19
C LEU A 50 1.35 17.27 3.88
N LEU A 51 0.88 18.15 2.99
CA LEU A 51 1.63 18.60 1.82
C LEU A 51 2.79 19.56 2.16
N ASP A 52 2.80 20.15 3.36
CA ASP A 52 3.86 21.05 3.83
C ASP A 52 5.01 20.28 4.49
N LEU A 53 4.78 19.00 4.84
CA LEU A 53 5.86 18.08 5.15
C LEU A 53 6.62 17.86 3.85
N THR A 54 7.95 17.99 3.91
CA THR A 54 8.84 17.66 2.79
C THR A 54 8.45 16.29 2.21
N GLU A 55 8.64 16.05 0.91
CA GLU A 55 8.13 14.83 0.25
C GLU A 55 8.51 13.50 0.95
N GLY A 56 9.58 13.51 1.76
CA GLY A 56 10.10 12.36 2.51
C GLY A 56 9.12 11.65 3.45
N PRO A 57 8.64 12.25 4.56
CA PRO A 57 7.86 11.52 5.55
C PRO A 57 6.56 10.93 5.01
N CYS A 58 5.90 11.62 4.07
CA CYS A 58 4.65 11.16 3.47
C CYS A 58 4.84 9.92 2.60
N ILE A 59 5.93 9.88 1.83
CA ILE A 59 6.31 8.71 1.03
C ILE A 59 6.67 7.55 1.94
N LEU A 60 7.46 7.79 3.00
CA LEU A 60 7.85 6.76 3.96
C LEU A 60 6.64 6.16 4.68
N LEU A 61 5.66 6.96 5.09
CA LEU A 61 4.44 6.42 5.69
C LEU A 61 3.63 5.59 4.70
N ALA A 62 3.59 6.00 3.42
CA ALA A 62 2.89 5.27 2.38
C ALA A 62 3.51 3.89 2.08
N THR A 63 4.81 3.67 2.34
CA THR A 63 5.43 2.34 2.15
C THR A 63 4.96 1.31 3.18
N PHE A 64 4.33 1.72 4.28
CA PHE A 64 3.75 0.81 5.27
C PHE A 64 2.28 0.46 4.99
N LEU A 65 1.71 1.00 3.92
CA LEU A 65 0.31 0.78 3.56
C LEU A 65 0.13 -0.44 2.66
N GLY A 66 -0.99 -1.13 2.84
CA GLY A 66 -1.39 -2.20 1.93
C GLY A 66 -1.89 -1.67 0.59
N ALA A 67 -2.06 -2.59 -0.38
CA ALA A 67 -2.50 -2.24 -1.74
C ALA A 67 -3.86 -1.52 -1.77
N ALA A 68 -4.79 -1.88 -0.88
CA ALA A 68 -6.10 -1.23 -0.78
C ALA A 68 -5.99 0.23 -0.31
N ASP A 69 -5.18 0.49 0.71
CA ASP A 69 -4.96 1.82 1.26
C ASP A 69 -4.18 2.71 0.28
N LEU A 70 -3.18 2.16 -0.42
CA LEU A 70 -2.48 2.85 -1.51
C LEU A 70 -3.43 3.20 -2.64
N CYS A 71 -4.37 2.32 -3.01
CA CYS A 71 -5.42 2.64 -3.97
C CYS A 71 -6.31 3.79 -3.49
N GLY A 72 -6.67 3.81 -2.20
CA GLY A 72 -7.39 4.90 -1.57
C GLY A 72 -6.62 6.22 -1.65
N MET A 73 -5.33 6.22 -1.31
CA MET A 73 -4.45 7.38 -1.41
C MET A 73 -4.33 7.90 -2.85
N ASP A 74 -4.14 7.01 -3.82
CA ASP A 74 -4.11 7.36 -5.24
C ASP A 74 -5.39 8.08 -5.71
N ALA A 75 -6.53 7.79 -5.08
CA ALA A 75 -7.80 8.44 -5.39
C ALA A 75 -7.91 9.85 -4.78
N THR A 76 -7.15 10.17 -3.73
CA THR A 76 -7.26 11.46 -3.02
C THR A 76 -6.68 12.64 -3.82
N CYS A 77 -5.50 12.49 -4.43
CA CYS A 77 -4.91 13.55 -5.24
C CYS A 77 -3.92 13.02 -6.29
N ARG A 78 -3.79 13.76 -7.40
CA ARG A 78 -2.92 13.40 -8.53
C ARG A 78 -1.43 13.37 -8.15
N THR A 79 -0.98 14.32 -7.34
CA THR A 79 0.43 14.40 -6.92
C THR A 79 0.83 13.17 -6.10
N VAL A 80 0.04 12.77 -5.10
CA VAL A 80 0.31 11.55 -4.31
C VAL A 80 0.26 10.31 -5.19
N ARG A 81 -0.66 10.23 -6.15
CA ARG A 81 -0.70 9.13 -7.12
C ARG A 81 0.58 9.04 -7.96
N GLU A 82 1.11 10.18 -8.40
CA GLU A 82 2.36 10.22 -9.17
C GLU A 82 3.56 9.80 -8.31
N LEU A 83 3.62 10.23 -7.04
CA LEU A 83 4.64 9.82 -6.07
C LEU A 83 4.56 8.31 -5.76
N ASN A 84 3.35 7.79 -5.53
CA ASN A 84 3.13 6.37 -5.25
C ASN A 84 3.60 5.46 -6.40
N ARG A 85 3.49 5.94 -7.64
CA ARG A 85 3.88 5.23 -8.88
C ARG A 85 5.32 5.48 -9.31
N ALA A 86 6.04 6.39 -8.64
CA ALA A 86 7.42 6.70 -8.99
C ALA A 86 8.32 5.46 -8.82
N HIS A 87 9.49 5.48 -9.46
CA HIS A 87 10.52 4.48 -9.21
C HIS A 87 10.99 4.55 -7.75
N GLY A 88 11.06 3.40 -7.07
CA GLY A 88 11.30 3.35 -5.62
C GLY A 88 10.12 3.88 -4.79
N GLY A 89 8.98 4.19 -5.42
CA GLY A 89 7.77 4.64 -4.73
C GLY A 89 7.03 3.49 -4.02
N PRO A 90 6.02 3.82 -3.20
CA PRO A 90 5.23 2.84 -2.45
C PRO A 90 4.73 1.61 -3.20
N TRP A 91 4.25 1.75 -4.45
CA TRP A 91 3.84 0.58 -5.25
C TRP A 91 5.01 -0.35 -5.61
N CYS A 92 6.18 0.23 -5.86
CA CYS A 92 7.40 -0.52 -6.15
C CYS A 92 7.89 -1.26 -4.90
N VAL A 93 7.98 -0.56 -3.77
CA VAL A 93 8.40 -1.14 -2.48
C VAL A 93 7.44 -2.22 -1.99
N LEU A 94 6.13 -1.99 -2.08
CA LEU A 94 5.14 -2.97 -1.67
C LEU A 94 5.26 -4.25 -2.51
N GLY A 95 5.40 -4.12 -3.83
CA GLY A 95 5.54 -5.28 -4.70
C GLY A 95 6.86 -6.02 -4.51
N SER A 96 7.98 -5.32 -4.28
CA SER A 96 9.26 -5.98 -4.02
C SER A 96 9.25 -6.77 -2.72
N GLN A 97 8.56 -6.26 -1.69
CA GLN A 97 8.37 -6.99 -0.43
C GLN A 97 7.41 -8.18 -0.58
N THR A 98 6.33 -8.01 -1.37
CA THR A 98 5.29 -9.04 -1.53
C THR A 98 5.74 -10.18 -2.44
N PHE A 99 6.51 -9.88 -3.48
CA PHE A 99 6.90 -10.82 -4.53
C PHE A 99 8.42 -11.06 -4.57
N LEU A 100 9.10 -10.92 -3.42
CA LEU A 100 10.54 -11.11 -3.33
C LEU A 100 10.93 -12.52 -3.79
N GLY A 101 11.83 -12.59 -4.77
CA GLY A 101 12.33 -13.86 -5.31
C GLY A 101 11.36 -14.59 -6.24
N LEU A 102 10.21 -13.98 -6.59
CA LEU A 102 9.27 -14.54 -7.56
C LEU A 102 9.51 -13.92 -8.94
N GLU A 103 9.49 -14.76 -9.98
CA GLU A 103 9.69 -14.35 -11.36
C GLU A 103 8.46 -14.69 -12.20
N LEU A 104 7.79 -13.68 -12.74
CA LEU A 104 6.77 -13.92 -13.74
C LEU A 104 7.39 -14.12 -15.13
N ASP A 105 6.92 -15.15 -15.84
CA ASP A 105 7.29 -15.39 -17.23
C ASP A 105 7.09 -14.15 -18.10
N GLY A 106 8.16 -13.71 -18.75
CA GLY A 106 8.14 -12.56 -19.67
C GLY A 106 8.19 -11.18 -18.98
N ASP A 107 7.85 -11.09 -17.71
CA ASP A 107 7.93 -9.86 -16.91
C ASP A 107 9.17 -9.79 -16.02
N GLY A 108 9.85 -10.91 -15.77
CA GLY A 108 11.04 -10.99 -14.92
C GLY A 108 10.74 -10.73 -13.44
N VAL A 109 11.77 -10.59 -12.61
CA VAL A 109 11.63 -10.42 -11.15
C VAL A 109 11.03 -9.06 -10.77
N PHE A 110 10.19 -9.03 -9.72
CA PHE A 110 9.70 -7.79 -9.10
C PHE A 110 10.79 -7.10 -8.26
N GLU A 111 11.92 -6.76 -8.86
CA GLU A 111 12.99 -6.05 -8.18
C GLU A 111 13.05 -4.58 -8.62
N PRO A 112 13.12 -3.63 -7.68
CA PRO A 112 13.63 -2.31 -7.98
C PRO A 112 15.08 -2.49 -8.45
N LEU A 113 15.51 -1.78 -9.49
CA LEU A 113 16.92 -1.73 -9.87
C LEU A 113 17.69 -0.96 -8.78
N GLU A 114 17.82 -1.54 -7.59
CA GLU A 114 18.73 -1.03 -6.59
C GLU A 114 20.13 -1.43 -7.02
N GLN A 115 20.82 -0.49 -7.65
CA GLN A 115 22.23 -0.17 -7.40
C GLN A 115 23.15 -1.38 -7.24
N THR A 116 23.00 -2.42 -8.05
CA THR A 116 24.12 -3.30 -8.35
C THR A 116 25.14 -2.39 -9.01
N GLY A 117 26.14 -1.96 -8.23
CA GLY A 117 27.26 -1.11 -8.66
C GLY A 117 28.13 -1.74 -9.74
N ASP A 118 27.66 -2.81 -10.36
CA ASP A 118 28.15 -3.32 -11.62
C ASP A 118 27.67 -2.42 -12.76
N GLU A 119 28.42 -1.35 -12.98
CA GLU A 119 28.41 -0.52 -14.20
C GLU A 119 28.70 -1.32 -15.49
N ARG A 120 28.83 -2.64 -15.40
CA ARG A 120 29.27 -3.53 -16.45
C ARG A 120 28.15 -4.48 -16.81
N ILE A 121 27.25 -4.02 -17.66
CA ILE A 121 26.93 -4.64 -18.96
C ILE A 121 25.78 -3.84 -19.59
N GLY A 122 26.16 -2.97 -20.54
CA GLY A 122 25.53 -2.86 -21.84
C GLY A 122 24.01 -2.64 -21.91
N ALA A 123 23.63 -1.37 -22.10
CA ALA A 123 22.62 -0.98 -23.08
C ALA A 123 21.18 -1.51 -22.91
N THR A 124 20.67 -1.69 -21.70
CA THR A 124 19.22 -1.69 -21.45
C THR A 124 18.68 -0.27 -21.53
N SER A 125 18.58 0.20 -22.78
CA SER A 125 17.50 1.00 -23.34
C SER A 125 16.95 2.16 -22.50
N ARG A 126 17.05 3.38 -23.06
CA ARG A 126 16.39 4.63 -22.64
C ARG A 126 14.83 4.55 -22.52
N LYS A 127 14.25 3.34 -22.55
CA LYS A 127 12.84 3.00 -22.44
C LYS A 127 12.40 2.50 -21.06
N GLN A 128 13.28 2.46 -20.04
CA GLN A 128 12.84 2.30 -18.64
C GLN A 128 12.04 3.50 -18.11
N ALA A 129 11.79 4.50 -18.95
CA ALA A 129 10.91 5.61 -18.67
C ALA A 129 9.49 5.09 -18.36
N ARG A 130 9.19 5.01 -17.06
CA ARG A 130 7.87 4.80 -16.45
C ARG A 130 7.39 3.35 -16.49
N VAL A 131 8.09 2.47 -15.79
CA VAL A 131 7.50 1.20 -15.34
C VAL A 131 6.23 1.53 -14.54
N ASP A 132 5.07 1.05 -14.99
CA ASP A 132 3.81 1.18 -14.26
C ASP A 132 3.81 0.17 -13.10
N TRP A 133 4.43 0.56 -11.98
CA TRP A 133 4.56 -0.32 -10.81
C TRP A 133 3.22 -0.79 -10.24
N LYS A 134 2.18 0.04 -10.33
CA LYS A 134 0.84 -0.36 -9.91
C LYS A 134 0.26 -1.43 -10.82
N GLY A 135 0.38 -1.22 -12.15
CA GLY A 135 -0.04 -2.22 -13.13
C GLY A 135 0.73 -3.53 -12.99
N ARG A 136 2.04 -3.46 -12.77
CA ARG A 136 2.89 -4.63 -12.53
C ARG A 136 2.50 -5.36 -11.25
N PHE A 137 2.26 -4.64 -10.15
CA PHE A 137 1.80 -5.22 -8.89
C PHE A 137 0.50 -6.01 -9.09
N ALA A 138 -0.48 -5.41 -9.77
CA ALA A 138 -1.75 -6.05 -10.05
C ALA A 138 -1.59 -7.33 -10.88
N ARG A 139 -0.67 -7.34 -11.85
CA ARG A 139 -0.39 -8.52 -12.67
C ARG A 139 0.26 -9.64 -11.86
N PHE A 140 1.28 -9.33 -11.08
CA PHE A 140 1.89 -10.29 -10.14
C PHE A 140 0.87 -10.88 -9.20
N GLN A 141 0.02 -10.04 -8.61
CA GLN A 141 -1.03 -10.50 -7.72
C GLN A 141 -2.02 -11.47 -8.40
N ALA A 142 -2.29 -11.26 -9.69
CA ALA A 142 -3.21 -12.11 -10.46
C ALA A 142 -2.55 -13.41 -10.97
N GLU A 143 -1.27 -13.36 -11.37
CA GLU A 143 -0.62 -14.46 -12.09
C GLU A 143 0.24 -15.36 -11.20
N VAL A 144 0.90 -14.84 -10.16
CA VAL A 144 1.70 -15.64 -9.21
C VAL A 144 0.94 -16.83 -8.62
N PRO A 145 -0.33 -16.72 -8.20
CA PRO A 145 -1.04 -17.86 -7.62
C PRO A 145 -1.53 -18.87 -8.66
N THR A 146 -1.20 -18.69 -9.94
CA THR A 146 -1.69 -19.57 -11.01
C THR A 146 -0.67 -20.62 -11.43
N PHE A 147 -1.17 -21.78 -11.87
CA PHE A 147 -0.35 -22.84 -12.43
C PHE A 147 -0.06 -22.62 -13.93
N ARG A 148 1.01 -23.27 -14.39
CA ARG A 148 1.33 -23.43 -15.81
C ARG A 148 0.60 -24.64 -16.37
N GLU A 149 0.37 -24.57 -17.68
CA GLU A 149 -0.14 -25.68 -18.47
C GLU A 149 0.62 -26.99 -18.16
N PRO A 150 -0.07 -28.14 -18.05
CA PRO A 150 -1.48 -28.36 -18.40
C PRO A 150 -2.49 -27.88 -17.35
N PHE A 151 -2.02 -27.47 -16.17
CA PHE A 151 -2.88 -26.93 -15.13
C PHE A 151 -3.18 -25.45 -15.37
N SER A 152 -4.39 -25.01 -15.11
CA SER A 152 -4.77 -23.61 -15.24
C SER A 152 -5.57 -23.14 -14.03
N GLY A 153 -5.45 -21.86 -13.72
CA GLY A 153 -6.10 -21.25 -12.55
C GLY A 153 -5.27 -21.42 -11.27
N THR A 154 -5.93 -21.19 -10.13
CA THR A 154 -5.31 -21.13 -8.80
C THR A 154 -5.41 -22.43 -8.01
N GLU A 155 -6.13 -23.42 -8.54
CA GLU A 155 -6.41 -24.68 -7.86
C GLU A 155 -6.31 -25.84 -8.86
N ILE A 156 -5.75 -26.96 -8.42
CA ILE A 156 -5.69 -28.20 -9.20
C ILE A 156 -6.92 -29.02 -8.83
N MET A 157 -7.89 -29.09 -9.75
CA MET A 157 -9.15 -29.80 -9.52
C MET A 157 -9.07 -31.28 -9.86
N GLU A 158 -8.25 -31.64 -10.87
CA GLU A 158 -8.12 -32.99 -11.40
C GLU A 158 -6.63 -33.29 -11.62
N VAL A 159 -6.25 -34.54 -11.36
CA VAL A 159 -4.89 -35.06 -11.56
C VAL A 159 -5.03 -36.39 -12.29
N GLU A 160 -4.46 -36.50 -13.49
CA GLU A 160 -4.63 -37.71 -14.31
C GLU A 160 -3.70 -38.83 -13.84
N GLN A 161 -2.49 -38.48 -13.40
CA GLN A 161 -1.46 -39.43 -13.00
C GLN A 161 -0.97 -39.15 -11.58
N PRO A 162 -0.74 -40.18 -10.74
CA PRO A 162 -0.36 -40.00 -9.34
C PRO A 162 1.00 -39.32 -9.15
N ASP A 163 1.84 -39.28 -10.18
CA ASP A 163 3.17 -38.68 -10.23
C ASP A 163 3.23 -37.38 -11.04
N GLU A 164 2.07 -36.81 -11.41
CA GLU A 164 2.01 -35.54 -12.14
C GLU A 164 2.52 -34.39 -11.27
N ILE A 165 3.33 -33.51 -11.89
CA ILE A 165 3.93 -32.35 -11.22
C ILE A 165 3.32 -31.09 -11.82
N ALA A 166 2.71 -30.27 -10.97
CA ALA A 166 2.24 -28.94 -11.34
C ALA A 166 3.30 -27.88 -11.01
N TYR A 167 3.53 -26.99 -11.97
CA TYR A 167 4.44 -25.85 -11.80
C TYR A 167 3.64 -24.57 -11.64
N SER A 168 4.00 -23.73 -10.66
CA SER A 168 3.50 -22.37 -10.55
C SER A 168 4.07 -21.48 -11.67
N ARG A 169 3.39 -20.36 -11.96
CA ARG A 169 3.89 -19.35 -12.92
C ARG A 169 4.99 -18.44 -12.38
N CYS A 170 5.31 -18.57 -11.10
CA CYS A 170 6.28 -17.74 -10.39
C CYS A 170 7.68 -18.35 -10.27
#